data_AF-G1NDL9-F1
#
_entry.id   AF-G1NDL9-F1
#
_cell.length_a   1.000
_cell.length_b   1.000
_cell.length_c   1.000
_cell.angle_alpha   90.00
_cell.angle_beta   90.00
_cell.angle_gamma   90.00
#
_symmetry.space_group_name_H-M   'P 1'
#
loop_
_entity.id
_entity.type
_entity.pdbx_description
1 polymer ?
#
loop_
_entity_poly.entity_id
_entity_poly.type
_entity_poly.pdbx_seq_one_letter_code
_entity_poly.pdbx_strand_id
1 'polypeptide(L)'
;MQSDSKKYEEEIPSLLWGLDPVFSAFARLYIKDIKEMKESKQVPGIFFYNGHPVRQVDVVGMVVQTKEREAFHSYGVDDSTGVINCVCWKNPMVAERSLSDCPSTPSSLKVLEQMKKFQEMVSQKTKLEIGDVIRVRGYVRTFRQQREIQSSCFYKVDDPVCDVQISRMLELPCLYREVYDKPFQSPGAGQSGPEGLDFLVQTLHEKVRDFLLENKIQTFYQQELETIHSLVSLADGPKSSPSCQVNSGSESSSKRIHSVFKEAIKKLQEKGVVFQKPSTSKDLYYHVTDHDKELLKVTLDVIKEDCQKPRHAEKGCHFLHVLRCVRQSYNPNLAEVVIQRVLELLESNSDIVSTMDGYYMAF
;
A
#
# COMPACT_ATOMS: atom_id res chain seq x y z
N MET A 1 17.16 0.37 27.84
CA MET A 1 17.11 -0.08 26.43
C MET A 1 15.93 -1.03 26.31
N GLN A 2 14.79 -0.48 25.90
CA GLN A 2 13.55 -1.24 25.73
C GLN A 2 13.68 -2.09 24.48
N SER A 3 13.54 -3.40 24.66
CA SER A 3 13.38 -4.39 23.63
C SER A 3 12.03 -4.18 22.95
N ASP A 4 12.03 -3.68 21.71
CA ASP A 4 10.87 -3.71 20.85
C ASP A 4 10.44 -5.16 20.67
N SER A 5 9.31 -5.52 21.27
CA SER A 5 8.65 -6.78 20.98
C SER A 5 8.21 -6.70 19.52
N LYS A 6 8.93 -7.38 18.61
CA LYS A 6 8.47 -7.62 17.25
C LYS A 6 7.08 -8.25 17.36
N LYS A 7 6.04 -7.47 17.06
CA LYS A 7 4.70 -7.99 16.75
C LYS A 7 4.93 -9.16 15.80
N TYR A 8 4.40 -10.33 16.14
CA TYR A 8 4.31 -11.42 15.19
C TYR A 8 3.55 -10.86 13.99
N GLU A 9 4.25 -10.57 12.89
CA GLU A 9 3.60 -10.25 11.62
C GLU A 9 2.75 -11.46 11.27
N GLU A 10 1.45 -11.30 11.44
CA GLU A 10 0.47 -12.31 11.07
C GLU A 10 0.58 -12.53 9.57
N GLU A 11 0.75 -13.78 9.15
CA GLU A 11 0.96 -14.13 7.76
C GLU A 11 -0.30 -13.77 6.95
N ILE A 12 -0.12 -13.05 5.83
CA ILE A 12 -1.23 -12.63 4.97
C ILE A 12 -2.02 -13.88 4.52
N PRO A 13 -3.37 -13.89 4.60
CA PRO A 13 -4.18 -15.00 4.12
C PRO A 13 -3.89 -15.36 2.66
N SER A 14 -3.80 -16.66 2.37
CA SER A 14 -3.46 -17.20 1.04
C SER A 14 -4.36 -16.73 -0.10
N LEU A 15 -5.62 -16.40 0.18
CA LEU A 15 -6.58 -15.85 -0.76
C LEU A 15 -6.17 -14.46 -1.31
N LEU A 16 -5.32 -13.72 -0.58
CA LEU A 16 -4.92 -12.36 -0.92
C LEU A 16 -3.56 -12.30 -1.64
N TRP A 17 -2.79 -13.39 -1.69
CA TRP A 17 -1.45 -13.36 -2.28
C TRP A 17 -1.45 -12.99 -3.76
N GLY A 18 -2.48 -13.40 -4.50
CA GLY A 18 -2.61 -13.08 -5.93
C GLY A 18 -2.84 -11.60 -6.22
N LEU A 19 -3.15 -10.78 -5.21
CA LEU A 19 -3.27 -9.33 -5.36
C LEU A 19 -1.90 -8.66 -5.45
N ASP A 20 -0.88 -9.25 -4.83
CA ASP A 20 0.49 -8.74 -4.87
C ASP A 20 1.12 -9.04 -6.24
N PRO A 21 1.54 -8.01 -7.01
CA PRO A 21 2.19 -8.21 -8.30
C PRO A 21 3.43 -9.11 -8.23
N VAL A 22 4.12 -9.13 -7.09
CA VAL A 22 5.33 -9.96 -6.88
C VAL A 22 4.99 -11.45 -6.94
N PHE A 23 3.78 -11.86 -6.53
CA PHE A 23 3.37 -13.26 -6.49
C PHE A 23 3.38 -13.94 -7.86
N SER A 24 2.98 -13.19 -8.90
CA SER A 24 2.89 -13.69 -10.28
C SER A 24 4.14 -13.38 -11.11
N ALA A 25 5.07 -12.59 -10.59
CA ALA A 25 6.32 -12.24 -11.26
C ALA A 25 7.43 -13.24 -10.90
N PHE A 26 8.49 -13.29 -11.72
CA PHE A 26 9.76 -13.89 -11.29
C PHE A 26 10.54 -12.82 -10.56
N ALA A 27 10.49 -12.87 -9.22
CA ALA A 27 11.14 -11.89 -8.37
C ALA A 27 12.66 -11.96 -8.57
N ARG A 28 13.27 -10.80 -8.77
CA ARG A 28 14.73 -10.67 -8.95
C ARG A 28 15.32 -10.42 -7.58
N LEU A 29 15.70 -11.48 -6.89
CA LEU A 29 16.22 -11.41 -5.52
C LEU A 29 17.68 -11.82 -5.49
N TYR A 30 18.41 -11.33 -4.48
CA TYR A 30 19.72 -11.86 -4.12
C TYR A 30 19.58 -13.30 -3.63
N ILE A 31 20.57 -14.13 -3.96
CA ILE A 31 20.59 -15.53 -3.53
C ILE A 31 20.59 -15.64 -2.00
N LYS A 32 21.26 -14.72 -1.30
CA LYS A 32 21.19 -14.63 0.16
C LYS A 32 19.75 -14.58 0.67
N ASP A 33 18.95 -13.66 0.13
CA ASP A 33 17.58 -13.45 0.60
C ASP A 33 16.71 -14.65 0.27
N ILE A 34 16.89 -15.26 -0.91
CA ILE A 34 16.18 -16.49 -1.29
C ILE A 34 16.41 -17.62 -0.25
N LYS A 35 17.62 -17.71 0.31
CA LYS A 35 17.96 -18.70 1.33
C LYS A 35 17.35 -18.37 2.70
N GLU A 36 17.23 -17.09 3.03
CA GLU A 36 16.77 -16.60 4.34
C GLU A 36 15.25 -16.41 4.44
N MET A 37 14.54 -16.28 3.31
CA MET A 37 13.08 -16.13 3.29
C MET A 37 12.37 -17.26 4.06
N LYS A 38 11.36 -16.87 4.85
CA LYS A 38 10.54 -17.81 5.62
C LYS A 38 9.52 -18.47 4.72
N GLU A 39 9.33 -19.78 4.90
CA GLU A 39 8.29 -20.52 4.21
C GLU A 39 6.93 -20.26 4.86
N SER A 40 5.89 -20.14 4.04
CA SER A 40 4.50 -20.01 4.46
C SER A 40 4.09 -21.20 5.33
N LYS A 41 3.31 -20.93 6.39
CA LYS A 41 2.67 -21.97 7.19
C LYS A 41 1.38 -22.49 6.54
N GLN A 42 0.77 -21.69 5.67
CA GLN A 42 -0.48 -22.02 4.98
C GLN A 42 -0.25 -22.95 3.79
N VAL A 43 0.74 -22.62 2.93
CA VAL A 43 0.98 -23.36 1.68
C VAL A 43 2.49 -23.60 1.48
N PRO A 44 2.96 -24.86 1.54
CA PRO A 44 4.36 -25.20 1.27
C PRO A 44 4.82 -24.76 -0.12
N GLY A 45 6.07 -24.31 -0.23
CA GLY A 45 6.66 -23.81 -1.47
C GLY A 45 6.33 -22.35 -1.81
N ILE A 46 5.66 -21.62 -0.92
CA ILE A 46 5.56 -20.15 -0.96
C ILE A 46 6.43 -19.57 0.14
N PHE A 47 7.19 -18.54 -0.19
CA PHE A 47 8.14 -17.89 0.72
C PHE A 47 7.79 -16.43 0.90
N PHE A 48 8.20 -15.82 2.00
CA PHE A 48 7.95 -14.41 2.27
C PHE A 48 9.24 -13.62 2.37
N TYR A 49 9.32 -12.57 1.56
CA TYR A 49 10.28 -11.49 1.71
C TYR A 49 9.50 -10.24 2.09
N ASN A 50 9.72 -9.73 3.31
CA ASN A 50 9.10 -8.49 3.81
C ASN A 50 7.58 -8.39 3.59
N GLY A 51 6.85 -9.50 3.83
CA GLY A 51 5.40 -9.59 3.62
C GLY A 51 4.95 -9.94 2.20
N HIS A 52 5.83 -9.85 1.20
CA HIS A 52 5.52 -10.25 -0.18
C HIS A 52 5.57 -11.78 -0.35
N PRO A 53 4.51 -12.41 -0.87
CA PRO A 53 4.54 -13.84 -1.18
C PRO A 53 5.32 -14.08 -2.48
N VAL A 54 6.45 -14.77 -2.35
CA VAL A 54 7.38 -15.12 -3.43
C VAL A 54 7.27 -16.61 -3.73
N ARG A 55 6.85 -16.91 -4.96
CA ARG A 55 6.75 -18.29 -5.48
C ARG A 55 7.90 -18.65 -6.43
N GLN A 56 8.29 -17.70 -7.26
CA GLN A 56 9.20 -17.92 -8.38
C GLN A 56 10.19 -16.76 -8.49
N VAL A 57 11.43 -17.08 -8.87
CA VAL A 57 12.57 -16.18 -8.84
C VAL A 57 13.33 -16.19 -10.16
N ASP A 58 14.04 -15.10 -10.44
CA ASP A 58 14.94 -14.92 -11.57
C ASP A 58 16.32 -14.57 -11.04
N VAL A 59 17.30 -15.44 -11.24
CA VAL A 59 18.68 -15.31 -10.73
C VAL A 59 19.66 -15.30 -11.89
N VAL A 60 20.68 -14.44 -11.80
CA VAL A 60 21.82 -14.40 -12.72
C VAL A 60 23.08 -14.55 -11.88
N GLY A 61 23.98 -15.43 -12.28
CA GLY A 61 25.23 -15.67 -11.55
C GLY A 61 26.19 -16.55 -12.32
N MET A 62 27.34 -16.83 -11.71
CA MET A 62 28.38 -17.69 -12.26
C MET A 62 28.16 -19.14 -11.83
N VAL A 63 28.36 -20.09 -12.75
CA VAL A 63 28.33 -21.52 -12.42
C VAL A 63 29.61 -21.89 -11.68
N VAL A 64 29.48 -22.27 -10.41
CA VAL A 64 30.59 -22.68 -9.53
C VAL A 64 30.64 -24.18 -9.29
N GLN A 65 29.54 -24.89 -9.59
CA GLN A 65 29.45 -26.34 -9.46
C GLN A 65 28.55 -26.91 -10.56
N THR A 66 28.93 -28.05 -11.12
CA THR A 66 28.11 -28.80 -12.07
C THR A 66 27.99 -30.25 -11.62
N LYS A 67 26.76 -30.76 -11.52
CA LYS A 67 26.46 -32.17 -11.25
C LYS A 67 25.47 -32.66 -12.30
N GLU A 68 25.90 -33.58 -13.14
CA GLU A 68 25.03 -34.19 -14.13
C GLU A 68 24.27 -35.38 -13.53
N ARG A 69 22.97 -35.43 -13.80
CA ARG A 69 22.10 -36.59 -13.55
C ARG A 69 21.49 -37.04 -14.87
N GLU A 70 20.79 -38.17 -14.85
CA GLU A 70 20.17 -38.73 -16.05
C GLU A 70 19.16 -37.76 -16.68
N ALA A 71 18.19 -37.27 -15.90
CA ALA A 71 17.11 -36.42 -16.40
C ALA A 71 17.34 -34.90 -16.26
N PHE A 72 18.34 -34.46 -15.50
CA PHE A 72 18.59 -33.05 -15.22
C PHE A 72 20.07 -32.75 -14.94
N HIS A 73 20.45 -31.48 -15.08
CA HIS A 73 21.70 -30.93 -14.56
C HIS A 73 21.41 -30.16 -13.27
N SER A 74 22.30 -30.26 -12.30
CA SER A 74 22.28 -29.46 -11.08
C SER A 74 23.49 -28.53 -11.11
N TYR A 75 23.23 -27.23 -11.23
CA TYR A 75 24.24 -26.18 -11.26
C TYR A 75 24.25 -25.41 -9.94
N GLY A 76 25.40 -25.26 -9.30
CA GLY A 76 25.58 -24.30 -8.22
C GLY A 76 25.86 -22.93 -8.83
N VAL A 77 25.00 -21.96 -8.54
CA VAL A 77 25.07 -20.60 -9.10
C VAL A 77 25.44 -19.62 -7.99
N ASP A 78 26.45 -18.78 -8.23
CA ASP A 78 26.95 -17.75 -7.31
C ASP A 78 26.69 -16.35 -7.88
N ASP A 79 26.03 -15.49 -7.10
CA ASP A 79 25.76 -14.09 -7.45
C ASP A 79 26.54 -13.09 -6.58
N SER A 80 27.59 -13.55 -5.87
CA SER A 80 28.37 -12.83 -4.85
C SER A 80 27.66 -12.57 -3.52
N THR A 81 26.36 -12.86 -3.41
CA THR A 81 25.60 -12.82 -2.14
C THR A 81 25.42 -14.21 -1.53
N GLY A 82 25.48 -15.24 -2.36
CA GLY A 82 25.49 -16.62 -1.93
C GLY A 82 25.45 -17.60 -3.09
N VAL A 83 25.53 -18.89 -2.77
CA VAL A 83 25.47 -19.98 -3.75
C VAL A 83 24.17 -20.77 -3.59
N ILE A 84 23.45 -21.04 -4.67
CA ILE A 84 22.23 -21.86 -4.67
C ILE A 84 22.26 -22.94 -5.76
N ASN A 85 21.69 -24.10 -5.46
CA ASN A 85 21.54 -25.17 -6.44
C ASN A 85 20.33 -24.88 -7.34
N CYS A 86 20.56 -24.94 -8.65
CA CYS A 86 19.56 -24.81 -9.69
C CYS A 86 19.39 -26.16 -10.40
N VAL A 87 18.19 -26.72 -10.35
CA VAL A 87 17.82 -27.98 -10.99
C VAL A 87 17.25 -27.69 -12.39
N CYS A 88 18.03 -28.02 -13.41
CA CYS A 88 17.81 -27.69 -14.81
C CYS A 88 17.53 -28.97 -15.61
N TRP A 89 16.25 -29.22 -15.91
CA TRP A 89 15.83 -30.44 -16.62
C TRP A 89 16.39 -30.50 -18.05
N LYS A 90 16.89 -31.67 -18.44
CA LYS A 90 17.34 -31.93 -19.81
C LYS A 90 16.10 -31.97 -20.71
N ASN A 91 16.21 -31.41 -21.91
CA ASN A 91 15.12 -31.49 -22.87
C ASN A 91 15.08 -32.90 -23.49
N PRO A 92 14.01 -33.70 -23.26
CA PRO A 92 13.90 -35.05 -23.80
C PRO A 92 13.90 -35.05 -25.34
N MET A 93 13.45 -33.96 -25.98
CA MET A 93 13.40 -33.87 -27.44
C MET A 93 14.78 -33.79 -28.11
N VAL A 94 15.84 -33.45 -27.37
CA VAL A 94 17.21 -33.37 -27.91
C VAL A 94 17.88 -34.74 -27.93
N ALA A 95 17.40 -35.71 -27.12
CA ALA A 95 18.02 -37.03 -26.99
C ALA A 95 17.51 -38.07 -28.00
N GLU A 96 16.32 -37.90 -28.62
CA GLU A 96 15.61 -39.02 -29.27
C GLU A 96 15.21 -38.85 -30.76
N ARG A 97 15.75 -37.90 -31.53
CA ARG A 97 15.42 -37.83 -32.98
C ARG A 97 16.64 -37.90 -33.90
N SER A 98 17.08 -39.12 -34.18
CA SER A 98 17.69 -39.43 -35.48
C SER A 98 16.61 -39.31 -36.56
N LEU A 99 16.58 -38.17 -37.26
CA LEU A 99 15.65 -37.85 -38.35
C LEU A 99 15.96 -38.65 -39.63
N SER A 100 16.04 -39.99 -39.55
CA SER A 100 16.49 -40.83 -40.67
C SER A 100 15.41 -41.26 -41.65
N ASP A 101 14.11 -41.15 -41.33
CA ASP A 101 13.08 -41.79 -42.17
C ASP A 101 11.87 -40.88 -42.46
N CYS A 102 12.00 -39.97 -43.42
CA CYS A 102 10.85 -39.32 -44.08
C CYS A 102 11.20 -38.94 -45.54
N PRO A 103 10.34 -39.26 -46.53
CA PRO A 103 10.54 -38.83 -47.91
C PRO A 103 10.21 -37.34 -48.05
N SER A 104 11.23 -36.51 -48.27
CA SER A 104 11.14 -35.04 -48.19
C SER A 104 11.26 -34.34 -49.55
N THR A 105 10.30 -33.44 -49.84
CA THR A 105 10.34 -32.47 -50.95
C THR A 105 11.39 -31.36 -50.71
N PRO A 106 11.86 -30.63 -51.74
CA PRO A 106 12.94 -29.63 -51.59
C PRO A 106 12.65 -28.51 -50.59
N SER A 107 11.39 -28.12 -50.42
CA SER A 107 10.96 -27.13 -49.43
C SER A 107 11.04 -27.66 -47.99
N SER A 108 10.75 -28.95 -47.78
CA SER A 108 10.85 -29.59 -46.46
C SER A 108 12.29 -29.79 -45.99
N LEU A 109 13.25 -29.94 -46.90
CA LEU A 109 14.69 -30.04 -46.56
C LEU A 109 15.24 -28.73 -45.96
N LYS A 110 14.84 -27.57 -46.50
CA LYS A 110 15.25 -26.26 -45.94
C LYS A 110 14.73 -26.03 -44.52
N VAL A 111 13.47 -26.41 -44.26
CA VAL A 111 12.88 -26.32 -42.92
C VAL A 111 13.59 -27.28 -41.95
N LEU A 112 13.92 -28.49 -42.41
CA LEU A 112 14.65 -29.48 -41.62
C LEU A 112 16.06 -29.00 -41.25
N GLU A 113 16.79 -28.40 -42.19
CA GLU A 113 18.11 -27.79 -41.93
C GLU A 113 18.02 -26.64 -40.93
N GLN A 114 17.02 -25.76 -41.06
CA GLN A 114 16.78 -24.69 -40.10
C GLN A 114 16.44 -25.23 -38.71
N MET A 115 15.63 -26.29 -38.62
CA MET A 115 15.33 -26.98 -37.37
C MET A 115 16.58 -27.58 -36.71
N LYS A 116 17.47 -28.22 -37.49
CA LYS A 116 18.74 -28.75 -36.98
C LYS A 116 19.63 -27.65 -36.42
N LYS A 117 19.83 -26.56 -37.18
CA LYS A 117 20.61 -25.39 -36.72
C LYS A 117 20.02 -24.79 -35.44
N PHE A 118 18.70 -24.72 -35.34
CA PHE A 118 18.03 -24.25 -34.12
C PHE A 118 18.25 -25.19 -32.93
N GLN A 119 18.15 -26.50 -33.13
CA GLN A 119 18.42 -27.49 -32.07
C GLN A 119 19.87 -27.43 -31.58
N GLU A 120 20.83 -27.27 -32.48
CA GLU A 120 22.24 -27.09 -32.13
C GLU A 120 22.45 -25.82 -31.29
N MET A 121 21.84 -24.71 -31.69
CA MET A 121 21.92 -23.44 -30.95
C MET A 121 21.28 -23.54 -29.55
N VAL A 122 20.13 -24.22 -29.43
CA VAL A 122 19.50 -24.48 -28.13
C VAL A 122 20.38 -25.36 -27.25
N SER A 123 21.02 -26.38 -27.83
CA SER A 123 21.94 -27.28 -27.12
C SER A 123 23.17 -26.53 -26.61
N GLN A 124 23.76 -25.65 -27.43
CA GLN A 124 24.88 -24.80 -27.03
C GLN A 124 24.52 -23.85 -25.89
N LYS A 125 23.29 -23.31 -25.86
CA LYS A 125 22.82 -22.44 -24.77
C LYS A 125 22.45 -23.17 -23.48
N THR A 126 22.27 -24.49 -23.52
CA THR A 126 21.80 -25.29 -22.37
C THR A 126 22.88 -26.18 -21.75
N LYS A 127 24.02 -26.32 -22.42
CA LYS A 127 25.22 -26.95 -21.86
C LYS A 127 26.09 -25.88 -21.21
N LEU A 128 26.29 -25.98 -19.90
CA LEU A 128 27.07 -25.01 -19.14
C LEU A 128 28.25 -25.66 -18.43
N GLU A 129 29.36 -24.92 -18.38
CA GLU A 129 30.58 -25.31 -17.69
C GLU A 129 30.85 -24.40 -16.49
N ILE A 130 31.76 -24.81 -15.61
CA ILE A 130 32.16 -23.98 -14.46
C ILE A 130 32.83 -22.70 -15.00
N GLY A 131 32.41 -21.55 -14.48
CA GLY A 131 32.83 -20.23 -14.92
C GLY A 131 31.87 -19.55 -15.90
N ASP A 132 30.92 -20.29 -16.47
CA ASP A 132 29.89 -19.69 -17.34
C ASP A 132 28.92 -18.82 -16.55
N VAL A 133 28.43 -17.74 -17.17
CA VAL A 133 27.31 -16.95 -16.63
C VAL A 133 26.00 -17.62 -17.05
N ILE A 134 25.13 -17.86 -16.07
CA ILE A 134 23.81 -18.47 -16.26
C ILE A 134 22.72 -17.55 -15.78
N ARG A 135 21.60 -17.52 -16.52
CA ARG A 135 20.33 -17.00 -16.01
C ARG A 135 19.36 -18.14 -15.78
N VAL A 136 18.79 -18.19 -14.58
CA VAL A 136 17.84 -19.23 -14.16
C VAL A 136 16.56 -18.57 -13.67
N ARG A 137 15.43 -18.93 -14.29
CA ARG A 137 14.09 -18.58 -13.82
C ARG A 137 13.39 -19.85 -13.37
N GLY A 138 12.79 -19.83 -12.20
CA GLY A 138 12.21 -21.05 -11.64
C GLY A 138 11.48 -20.85 -10.32
N TYR A 139 11.06 -21.97 -9.77
CA TYR A 139 10.33 -22.03 -8.50
C TYR A 139 11.29 -22.33 -7.36
N VAL A 140 11.15 -21.60 -6.25
CA VAL A 140 11.91 -21.92 -5.05
C VAL A 140 11.33 -23.19 -4.43
N ARG A 141 12.18 -24.12 -4.03
CA ARG A 141 11.80 -25.38 -3.38
C ARG A 141 12.71 -25.64 -2.19
N THR A 142 12.19 -26.37 -1.23
CA THR A 142 12.95 -26.86 -0.09
C THR A 142 13.19 -28.35 -0.27
N PHE A 143 14.45 -28.77 -0.34
CA PHE A 143 14.81 -30.18 -0.38
C PHE A 143 15.83 -30.47 0.73
N ARG A 144 15.50 -31.41 1.61
CA ARG A 144 16.35 -31.78 2.77
C ARG A 144 16.83 -30.57 3.58
N GLN A 145 15.90 -29.64 3.88
CA GLN A 145 16.15 -28.40 4.62
C GLN A 145 17.08 -27.38 3.91
N GLN A 146 17.41 -27.60 2.63
CA GLN A 146 18.14 -26.65 1.80
C GLN A 146 17.24 -26.06 0.73
N ARG A 147 17.45 -24.77 0.41
CA ARG A 147 16.74 -24.09 -0.68
C ARG A 147 17.40 -24.42 -2.01
N GLU A 148 16.57 -24.75 -3.00
CA GLU A 148 16.97 -25.00 -4.38
C GLU A 148 16.00 -24.30 -5.33
N ILE A 149 16.45 -24.01 -6.55
CA ILE A 149 15.62 -23.44 -7.60
C ILE A 149 15.31 -24.53 -8.62
N GLN A 150 14.04 -24.90 -8.73
CA GLN A 150 13.56 -25.76 -9.81
C GLN A 150 13.33 -24.90 -11.06
N SER A 151 14.25 -24.99 -12.02
CA SER A 151 14.23 -24.17 -13.22
C SER A 151 13.01 -24.47 -14.09
N SER A 152 12.29 -23.43 -14.49
CA SER A 152 11.34 -23.45 -15.61
C SER A 152 12.01 -23.03 -16.92
N CYS A 153 13.02 -22.15 -16.85
CA CYS A 153 13.81 -21.70 -17.98
C CYS A 153 15.23 -21.36 -17.52
N PHE A 154 16.23 -21.82 -18.26
CA PHE A 154 17.63 -21.48 -18.03
C PHE A 154 18.38 -21.41 -19.34
N TYR A 155 19.43 -20.59 -19.39
CA TYR A 155 20.33 -20.50 -20.54
C TYR A 155 21.66 -19.86 -20.12
N LYS A 156 22.71 -20.20 -20.86
CA LYS A 156 24.01 -19.53 -20.84
C LYS A 156 23.84 -18.10 -21.34
N VAL A 157 24.37 -17.15 -20.58
CA VAL A 157 24.44 -15.72 -20.92
C VAL A 157 25.81 -15.46 -21.53
N ASP A 158 25.82 -14.88 -22.72
CA ASP A 158 27.06 -14.42 -23.36
C ASP A 158 27.35 -12.99 -22.87
N ASP A 159 28.27 -12.88 -21.91
CA ASP A 159 28.58 -11.62 -21.22
C ASP A 159 30.10 -11.32 -21.22
N PRO A 160 30.74 -11.18 -22.39
CA PRO A 160 32.20 -11.06 -22.51
C PRO A 160 32.76 -9.77 -21.88
N VAL A 161 31.92 -8.75 -21.71
CA VAL A 161 32.28 -7.43 -21.15
C VAL A 161 31.58 -7.15 -19.81
N CYS A 162 30.95 -8.16 -19.20
CA CYS A 162 30.25 -8.07 -17.91
C CYS A 162 29.08 -7.06 -17.87
N ASP A 163 28.51 -6.69 -19.01
CA ASP A 163 27.42 -5.71 -19.12
C ASP A 163 26.14 -6.20 -18.41
N VAL A 164 25.81 -7.48 -18.57
CA VAL A 164 24.61 -8.07 -17.96
C VAL A 164 24.77 -8.14 -16.44
N GLN A 165 25.94 -8.61 -15.97
CA GLN A 165 26.24 -8.67 -14.54
C GLN A 165 26.26 -7.27 -13.88
N ILE A 166 26.92 -6.29 -14.50
CA ILE A 166 26.97 -4.91 -14.00
C ILE A 166 25.57 -4.29 -13.95
N SER A 167 24.79 -4.43 -15.03
CA SER A 167 23.42 -3.94 -15.09
C SER A 167 22.55 -4.55 -13.97
N ARG A 168 22.75 -5.84 -13.69
CA ARG A 168 22.04 -6.53 -12.61
C ARG A 168 22.40 -5.98 -11.23
N MET A 169 23.68 -5.70 -10.99
CA MET A 169 24.17 -5.12 -9.73
C MET A 169 23.62 -3.71 -9.48
N LEU A 170 23.37 -2.93 -10.55
CA LEU A 170 22.79 -1.59 -10.45
C LEU A 170 21.26 -1.63 -10.30
N GLU A 171 20.59 -2.58 -10.95
CA GLU A 171 19.13 -2.71 -10.94
C GLU A 171 18.60 -3.21 -9.59
N LEU A 172 19.23 -4.23 -9.00
CA LEU A 172 18.70 -4.90 -7.80
C LEU A 172 18.50 -3.94 -6.61
N PRO A 173 19.45 -3.07 -6.23
CA PRO A 173 19.24 -2.13 -5.14
C PRO A 173 18.03 -1.21 -5.33
N CYS A 174 17.80 -0.73 -6.57
CA CYS A 174 16.64 0.08 -6.90
C CYS A 174 15.34 -0.71 -6.75
N LEU A 175 15.33 -1.95 -7.25
CA LEU A 175 14.14 -2.81 -7.20
C LEU A 175 13.76 -3.18 -5.75
N TYR A 176 14.74 -3.44 -4.90
CA TYR A 176 14.54 -3.65 -3.47
C TYR A 176 13.91 -2.42 -2.83
N ARG A 177 14.54 -1.25 -2.97
CA ARG A 177 14.07 0.00 -2.36
C ARG A 177 12.70 0.43 -2.83
N GLU A 178 12.40 0.26 -4.12
CA GLU A 178 11.19 0.79 -4.73
C GLU A 178 10.00 -0.17 -4.67
N VAL A 179 10.25 -1.48 -4.60
CA VAL A 179 9.22 -2.52 -4.67
C VAL A 179 9.27 -3.44 -3.46
N TYR A 180 10.34 -4.21 -3.24
CA TYR A 180 10.33 -5.33 -2.28
C TYR A 180 10.42 -4.91 -0.81
N ASP A 181 11.06 -3.78 -0.52
CA ASP A 181 11.19 -3.27 0.85
C ASP A 181 9.96 -2.43 1.26
N LYS A 182 9.07 -2.10 0.32
CA LYS A 182 7.82 -1.38 0.60
C LYS A 182 6.69 -2.38 0.85
N PRO A 183 5.96 -2.29 1.97
CA PRO A 183 4.88 -3.22 2.26
C PRO A 183 3.81 -3.16 1.17
N PHE A 184 3.32 -4.32 0.75
CA PHE A 184 2.23 -4.39 -0.22
C PHE A 184 0.93 -3.87 0.39
N GLN A 185 0.50 -2.71 -0.10
CA GLN A 185 -0.82 -2.16 0.21
C GLN A 185 -1.78 -2.69 -0.83
N SER A 186 -2.49 -3.77 -0.51
CA SER A 186 -3.44 -4.30 -1.49
C SER A 186 -4.55 -3.28 -1.72
N PRO A 187 -5.03 -3.10 -2.96
CA PRO A 187 -6.12 -2.18 -3.27
C PRO A 187 -7.45 -2.55 -2.58
N GLY A 188 -7.52 -3.61 -1.77
CA GLY A 188 -8.73 -4.12 -1.13
C GLY A 188 -8.59 -4.71 0.29
N ALA A 189 -7.39 -4.86 0.86
CA ALA A 189 -7.20 -5.39 2.23
C ALA A 189 -7.57 -4.36 3.29
N GLY A 190 -7.59 -3.07 2.92
CA GLY A 190 -8.27 -2.04 3.70
C GLY A 190 -9.75 -1.90 3.35
N GLN A 191 -10.48 -2.95 2.91
CA GLN A 191 -11.88 -2.79 2.49
C GLN A 191 -12.89 -3.78 3.12
N SER A 192 -12.45 -4.76 3.92
CA SER A 192 -13.37 -5.74 4.54
C SER A 192 -13.12 -6.02 6.03
N GLY A 193 -12.25 -5.23 6.68
CA GLY A 193 -12.14 -5.14 8.13
C GLY A 193 -12.59 -3.77 8.67
N PRO A 194 -12.60 -3.55 9.99
CA PRO A 194 -12.84 -2.21 10.59
C PRO A 194 -11.97 -1.10 9.97
N GLU A 195 -10.79 -1.45 9.45
CA GLU A 195 -9.87 -0.57 8.72
C GLU A 195 -10.44 -0.01 7.40
N GLY A 196 -11.38 -0.71 6.75
CA GLY A 196 -12.01 -0.24 5.52
C GLY A 196 -13.19 0.69 5.71
N LEU A 197 -13.91 0.54 6.81
CA LEU A 197 -14.82 1.59 7.25
C LEU A 197 -14.02 2.85 7.59
N ASP A 198 -12.89 2.70 8.28
CA ASP A 198 -12.00 3.81 8.63
C ASP A 198 -11.43 4.53 7.41
N PHE A 199 -11.04 3.81 6.35
CA PHE A 199 -10.57 4.41 5.10
C PHE A 199 -11.68 5.14 4.34
N LEU A 200 -12.88 4.57 4.26
CA LEU A 200 -14.03 5.24 3.63
C LEU A 200 -14.41 6.50 4.41
N VAL A 201 -14.46 6.41 5.74
CA VAL A 201 -14.71 7.56 6.63
C VAL A 201 -13.58 8.58 6.49
N GLN A 202 -12.32 8.16 6.36
CA GLN A 202 -11.18 9.06 6.15
C GLN A 202 -11.28 9.80 4.81
N THR A 203 -11.58 9.09 3.72
CA THR A 203 -11.71 9.71 2.40
C THR A 203 -12.95 10.61 2.34
N LEU A 204 -14.05 10.17 2.93
CA LEU A 204 -15.32 10.89 2.92
C LEU A 204 -15.24 12.18 3.74
N HIS A 205 -14.67 12.16 4.95
CA HIS A 205 -14.62 13.39 5.77
C HIS A 205 -13.76 14.48 5.13
N GLU A 206 -12.67 14.14 4.43
CA GLU A 206 -11.86 15.11 3.68
C GLU A 206 -12.67 15.72 2.52
N LYS A 207 -13.38 14.89 1.75
CA LYS A 207 -14.22 15.38 0.65
C LYS A 207 -15.42 16.20 1.13
N VAL A 208 -16.04 15.82 2.24
CA VAL A 208 -17.11 16.61 2.86
C VAL A 208 -16.57 17.97 3.33
N ARG A 209 -15.39 18.01 3.97
CA ARG A 209 -14.75 19.28 4.37
C ARG A 209 -14.54 20.19 3.16
N ASP A 210 -13.92 19.67 2.11
CA ASP A 210 -13.61 20.46 0.91
C ASP A 210 -14.91 20.97 0.27
N PHE A 211 -15.94 20.13 0.18
CA PHE A 211 -17.26 20.52 -0.33
C PHE A 211 -17.90 21.66 0.49
N LEU A 212 -17.85 21.59 1.82
CA LEU A 212 -18.41 22.63 2.70
C LEU A 212 -17.72 23.99 2.48
N LEU A 213 -16.39 23.97 2.34
CA LEU A 213 -15.57 25.17 2.13
C LEU A 213 -15.77 25.77 0.72
N GLU A 214 -15.74 24.94 -0.32
CA GLU A 214 -15.92 25.38 -1.72
C GLU A 214 -17.29 26.03 -1.93
N ASN A 215 -18.33 25.45 -1.34
CA ASN A 215 -19.70 25.93 -1.48
C ASN A 215 -20.11 26.97 -0.42
N LYS A 216 -19.19 27.35 0.49
CA LYS A 216 -19.42 28.33 1.57
C LYS A 216 -20.65 28.02 2.42
N ILE A 217 -20.84 26.74 2.74
CA ILE A 217 -22.01 26.25 3.48
C ILE A 217 -21.86 26.64 4.95
N GLN A 218 -22.85 27.36 5.49
CA GLN A 218 -22.85 27.78 6.91
C GLN A 218 -23.42 26.71 7.84
N THR A 219 -24.53 26.10 7.42
CA THR A 219 -25.25 25.08 8.18
C THR A 219 -25.73 23.99 7.25
N PHE A 220 -25.78 22.75 7.73
CA PHE A 220 -26.30 21.63 6.95
C PHE A 220 -26.90 20.54 7.83
N TYR A 221 -27.81 19.77 7.25
CA TYR A 221 -28.27 18.48 7.76
C TYR A 221 -27.47 17.34 7.14
N GLN A 222 -27.27 16.26 7.89
CA GLN A 222 -26.59 15.07 7.36
C GLN A 222 -27.30 14.54 6.10
N GLN A 223 -28.63 14.55 6.09
CA GLN A 223 -29.45 14.09 4.97
C GLN A 223 -29.19 14.88 3.69
N GLU A 224 -28.85 16.16 3.78
CA GLU A 224 -28.52 16.98 2.61
C GLU A 224 -27.24 16.46 1.95
N LEU A 225 -26.23 16.09 2.74
CA LEU A 225 -25.00 15.49 2.21
C LEU A 225 -25.23 14.11 1.61
N GLU A 226 -26.17 13.33 2.17
CA GLU A 226 -26.59 12.02 1.64
C GLU A 226 -27.38 12.12 0.32
N THR A 227 -27.82 13.29 -0.11
CA THR A 227 -28.43 13.47 -1.44
C THR A 227 -27.39 13.73 -2.54
N ILE A 228 -26.15 14.03 -2.17
CA ILE A 228 -25.11 14.42 -3.12
C ILE A 228 -24.43 13.18 -3.69
N HIS A 229 -24.68 12.91 -4.97
CA HIS A 229 -24.20 11.71 -5.66
C HIS A 229 -22.68 11.51 -5.55
N SER A 230 -21.88 12.57 -5.65
CA SER A 230 -20.41 12.49 -5.56
C SER A 230 -19.90 12.10 -4.16
N LEU A 231 -20.66 12.40 -3.10
CA LEU A 231 -20.33 12.00 -1.74
C LEU A 231 -20.86 10.59 -1.43
N VAL A 232 -22.06 10.27 -1.93
CA VAL A 232 -22.67 8.95 -1.77
C VAL A 232 -21.86 7.86 -2.49
N SER A 233 -21.32 8.14 -3.67
CA SER A 233 -20.47 7.18 -4.40
C SER A 233 -19.21 6.80 -3.62
N LEU A 234 -18.70 7.70 -2.78
CA LEU A 234 -17.58 7.44 -1.88
C LEU A 234 -17.99 6.60 -0.66
N ALA A 235 -19.24 6.73 -0.22
CA ALA A 235 -19.78 5.98 0.92
C ALA A 235 -20.31 4.57 0.55
N ASP A 236 -20.75 4.35 -0.69
CA ASP A 236 -21.34 3.08 -1.16
C ASP A 236 -20.28 1.99 -1.44
N GLY A 237 -19.00 2.35 -1.54
CA GLY A 237 -17.87 1.42 -1.75
C GLY A 237 -17.97 0.58 -3.03
N PRO A 238 -16.94 -0.23 -3.36
CA PRO A 238 -17.02 -1.13 -4.50
C PRO A 238 -18.02 -2.27 -4.21
N LYS A 239 -19.06 -2.37 -5.05
CA LYS A 239 -20.00 -3.50 -5.03
C LYS A 239 -19.24 -4.77 -5.39
N SER A 240 -19.09 -5.68 -4.42
CA SER A 240 -18.66 -7.05 -4.69
C SER A 240 -19.57 -7.65 -5.76
N SER A 241 -18.96 -8.20 -6.81
CA SER A 241 -19.63 -8.89 -7.92
C SER A 241 -20.59 -9.97 -7.41
N PRO A 242 -21.70 -10.25 -8.13
CA PRO A 242 -22.71 -11.21 -7.71
C PRO A 242 -22.21 -12.64 -7.95
N SER A 243 -21.38 -13.16 -7.05
CA SER A 243 -21.21 -14.60 -6.92
C SER A 243 -21.09 -14.97 -5.45
N CYS A 244 -22.08 -15.74 -5.00
CA CYS A 244 -22.16 -16.41 -3.69
C CYS A 244 -22.56 -15.51 -2.50
N GLN A 245 -23.85 -15.14 -2.43
CA GLN A 245 -24.47 -14.80 -1.15
C GLN A 245 -24.99 -16.07 -0.48
N VAL A 246 -24.40 -16.42 0.67
CA VAL A 246 -25.07 -17.23 1.69
C VAL A 246 -25.28 -16.34 2.91
N ASN A 247 -26.55 -16.03 3.14
CA ASN A 247 -27.21 -15.52 4.34
C ASN A 247 -26.32 -15.07 5.53
N SER A 248 -26.09 -13.77 5.62
CA SER A 248 -25.96 -13.03 6.89
C SER A 248 -26.82 -11.77 6.77
N GLY A 249 -27.70 -11.52 7.75
CA GLY A 249 -28.76 -10.49 7.68
C GLY A 249 -28.28 -9.16 7.12
N SER A 250 -28.79 -8.76 5.96
CA SER A 250 -28.33 -7.56 5.27
C SER A 250 -28.88 -6.31 5.96
N GLU A 251 -28.00 -5.54 6.59
CA GLU A 251 -28.26 -4.11 6.77
C GLU A 251 -28.46 -3.50 5.37
N SER A 252 -29.55 -2.74 5.20
CA SER A 252 -29.80 -2.08 3.92
C SER A 252 -28.64 -1.14 3.59
N SER A 253 -28.24 -1.07 2.31
CA SER A 253 -27.15 -0.18 1.85
C SER A 253 -27.33 1.26 2.35
N SER A 254 -28.57 1.73 2.44
CA SER A 254 -28.93 3.02 3.02
C SER A 254 -28.51 3.22 4.47
N LYS A 255 -28.65 2.20 5.33
CA LYS A 255 -28.24 2.27 6.75
C LYS A 255 -26.73 2.34 6.89
N ARG A 256 -26.02 1.60 6.04
CA ARG A 256 -24.56 1.63 5.98
C ARG A 256 -24.03 2.99 5.50
N ILE A 257 -24.62 3.54 4.45
CA ILE A 257 -24.25 4.89 3.97
C ILE A 257 -24.49 5.90 5.08
N HIS A 258 -25.66 5.86 5.72
CA HIS A 258 -26.01 6.76 6.82
C HIS A 258 -25.02 6.66 7.99
N SER A 259 -24.56 5.45 8.37
CA SER A 259 -23.57 5.30 9.44
C SER A 259 -22.18 5.82 9.05
N VAL A 260 -21.75 5.62 7.80
CA VAL A 260 -20.47 6.14 7.29
C VAL A 260 -20.46 7.67 7.26
N PHE A 261 -21.55 8.31 6.80
CA PHE A 261 -21.68 9.78 6.86
C PHE A 261 -21.65 10.29 8.31
N LYS A 262 -22.35 9.61 9.22
CA LYS A 262 -22.37 9.97 10.64
C LYS A 262 -20.96 9.94 11.27
N GLU A 263 -20.18 8.89 11.01
CA GLU A 263 -18.80 8.79 11.51
C GLU A 263 -17.86 9.81 10.83
N ALA A 264 -18.04 10.08 9.53
CA ALA A 264 -17.27 11.11 8.83
C ALA A 264 -17.52 12.51 9.40
N ILE A 265 -18.79 12.86 9.65
CA ILE A 265 -19.14 14.13 10.29
C ILE A 265 -18.60 14.20 11.72
N LYS A 266 -18.64 13.09 12.46
CA LYS A 266 -18.05 13.02 13.80
C LYS A 266 -16.54 13.30 13.78
N LYS A 267 -15.78 12.76 12.80
CA LYS A 267 -14.36 13.13 12.62
C LYS A 267 -14.16 14.61 12.33
N LEU A 268 -15.08 15.25 11.61
CA LEU A 268 -15.05 16.70 11.39
C LEU A 268 -15.32 17.49 12.68
N GLN A 269 -16.20 16.98 13.56
CA GLN A 269 -16.43 17.56 14.89
C GLN A 269 -15.20 17.44 15.79
N GLU A 270 -14.54 16.28 15.80
CA GLU A 270 -13.29 16.04 16.56
C GLU A 270 -12.16 16.97 16.11
N LYS A 271 -12.13 17.34 14.82
CA LYS A 271 -11.19 18.33 14.25
C LYS A 271 -11.65 19.79 14.39
N GLY A 272 -12.80 20.04 15.03
CA GLY A 272 -13.36 21.39 15.20
C GLY A 272 -13.84 22.07 13.92
N VAL A 273 -13.94 21.36 12.78
CA VAL A 273 -14.40 21.91 11.48
C VAL A 273 -15.88 22.24 11.54
N VAL A 274 -16.65 21.40 12.23
CA VAL A 274 -18.10 21.56 12.42
C VAL A 274 -18.47 21.39 13.88
N PHE A 275 -19.54 22.04 14.32
CA PHE A 275 -20.06 21.91 15.68
C PHE A 275 -21.59 21.96 15.69
N GLN A 276 -22.19 21.64 16.84
CA GLN A 276 -23.64 21.70 17.02
C GLN A 276 -24.00 22.72 18.10
N LYS A 277 -25.08 23.46 17.86
CA LYS A 277 -25.71 24.29 18.90
C LYS A 277 -26.73 23.45 19.67
N PRO A 278 -26.89 23.64 20.98
CA PRO A 278 -27.95 23.00 21.74
C PRO A 278 -29.31 23.48 21.19
N SER A 279 -29.98 22.62 20.43
CA SER A 279 -31.32 22.89 19.89
C SER A 279 -32.38 22.16 20.71
N THR A 280 -33.55 22.79 20.87
CA THR A 280 -34.72 22.28 21.60
C THR A 280 -35.47 21.19 20.82
N SER A 281 -35.18 21.00 19.53
CA SER A 281 -35.78 19.99 18.66
C SER A 281 -34.82 18.83 18.35
N LYS A 282 -35.39 17.68 17.98
CA LYS A 282 -34.68 16.43 17.67
C LYS A 282 -33.83 16.47 16.38
N ASP A 283 -33.86 17.57 15.64
CA ASP A 283 -33.17 17.68 14.36
C ASP A 283 -31.78 18.30 14.57
N LEU A 284 -30.78 17.43 14.58
CA LEU A 284 -29.37 17.76 14.76
C LEU A 284 -28.80 18.32 13.43
N TYR A 285 -28.84 19.64 13.25
CA TYR A 285 -28.09 20.31 12.18
C TYR A 285 -26.71 20.76 12.68
N TYR A 286 -25.75 20.83 11.75
CA TYR A 286 -24.35 21.16 12.02
C TYR A 286 -24.05 22.57 11.51
N HIS A 287 -23.19 23.28 12.24
CA HIS A 287 -22.61 24.58 11.86
C HIS A 287 -21.17 24.38 11.41
N VAL A 288 -20.76 25.08 10.35
CA VAL A 288 -19.37 25.09 9.88
C VAL A 288 -18.61 26.23 10.57
N THR A 289 -17.58 25.89 11.33
CA THR A 289 -16.82 26.83 12.17
C THR A 289 -16.29 28.02 11.37
N ASP A 290 -15.68 27.76 10.21
CA ASP A 290 -15.01 28.77 9.38
C ASP A 290 -15.97 29.79 8.75
N HIS A 291 -17.27 29.47 8.72
CA HIS A 291 -18.30 30.31 8.12
C HIS A 291 -19.26 30.92 9.15
N ASP A 292 -19.09 30.61 10.44
CA ASP A 292 -19.89 31.18 11.53
C ASP A 292 -19.37 32.55 11.94
N LYS A 293 -19.86 33.59 11.24
CA LYS A 293 -19.47 34.98 11.48
C LYS A 293 -19.80 35.47 12.89
N GLU A 294 -20.85 34.93 13.50
CA GLU A 294 -21.27 35.31 14.84
C GLU A 294 -20.27 34.79 15.87
N LEU A 295 -19.85 33.53 15.76
CA LEU A 295 -18.82 32.94 16.62
C LEU A 295 -17.48 33.66 16.50
N LEU A 296 -17.04 33.97 15.28
CA LEU A 296 -15.82 34.73 15.03
C LEU A 296 -15.87 36.11 15.69
N LYS A 297 -16.99 36.82 15.49
CA LYS A 297 -17.20 38.15 16.07
C LYS A 297 -17.20 38.10 17.59
N VAL A 298 -17.96 37.20 18.20
CA VAL A 298 -18.02 37.07 19.67
C VAL A 298 -16.65 36.75 20.27
N THR A 299 -15.88 35.88 19.62
CA THR A 299 -14.52 35.52 20.08
C THR A 299 -13.58 36.71 20.00
N LEU A 300 -13.64 37.48 18.90
CA LEU A 300 -12.84 38.69 18.72
C LEU A 300 -13.22 39.79 19.73
N ASP A 301 -14.52 39.99 19.95
CA ASP A 301 -15.03 40.98 20.91
C ASP A 301 -14.58 40.65 22.33
N VAL A 302 -14.63 39.37 22.74
CA VAL A 302 -14.10 38.91 24.03
C VAL A 302 -12.62 39.26 24.18
N ILE A 303 -11.79 38.99 23.17
CA ILE A 303 -10.36 39.27 23.24
C ILE A 303 -10.11 40.79 23.30
N LYS A 304 -10.83 41.59 22.50
CA LYS A 304 -10.71 43.05 22.48
C LYS A 304 -11.10 43.67 23.82
N GLU A 305 -12.22 43.25 24.40
CA GLU A 305 -12.71 43.78 25.68
C GLU A 305 -11.82 43.34 26.85
N ASP A 306 -11.41 42.07 26.88
CA ASP A 306 -10.67 41.53 28.02
C ASP A 306 -9.19 41.93 28.00
N CYS A 307 -8.58 42.18 26.82
CA CYS A 307 -7.21 42.72 26.74
C CYS A 307 -7.11 44.16 27.25
N GLN A 308 -8.20 44.93 27.34
CA GLN A 308 -8.19 46.27 27.94
C GLN A 308 -8.08 46.23 29.48
N LYS A 309 -8.31 45.06 30.10
CA LYS A 309 -8.21 44.91 31.55
C LYS A 309 -6.75 44.89 31.99
N PRO A 310 -6.38 45.52 33.13
CA PRO A 310 -4.97 45.61 33.58
C PRO A 310 -4.26 44.26 33.69
N ARG A 311 -5.00 43.18 33.95
CA ARG A 311 -4.49 41.81 34.09
C ARG A 311 -4.04 41.18 32.76
N HIS A 312 -4.57 41.65 31.64
CA HIS A 312 -4.36 41.07 30.30
C HIS A 312 -3.70 42.04 29.32
N ALA A 313 -3.51 43.30 29.70
CA ALA A 313 -2.99 44.36 28.84
C ALA A 313 -1.59 44.07 28.26
N GLU A 314 -0.69 43.43 29.02
CA GLU A 314 0.68 43.16 28.55
C GLU A 314 0.82 41.82 27.82
N LYS A 315 0.10 40.78 28.27
CA LYS A 315 0.28 39.39 27.79
C LYS A 315 -0.86 38.88 26.93
N GLY A 316 -2.01 39.56 26.90
CA GLY A 316 -3.23 39.08 26.25
C GLY A 316 -4.06 38.14 27.12
N CYS A 317 -5.10 37.58 26.50
CA CYS A 317 -6.03 36.64 27.11
C CYS A 317 -5.56 35.20 26.92
N HIS A 318 -5.59 34.41 28.00
CA HIS A 318 -5.28 32.99 27.94
C HIS A 318 -6.42 32.20 27.25
N PHE A 319 -6.08 31.16 26.49
CA PHE A 319 -7.01 30.28 25.77
C PHE A 319 -8.23 29.85 26.59
N LEU A 320 -7.99 29.29 27.79
CA LEU A 320 -9.08 28.82 28.66
C LEU A 320 -10.02 29.93 29.13
N HIS A 321 -9.52 31.17 29.25
CA HIS A 321 -10.33 32.31 29.60
C HIS A 321 -11.24 32.72 28.43
N VAL A 322 -10.67 32.81 27.22
CA VAL A 322 -11.44 33.06 25.99
C VAL A 322 -12.52 32.01 25.81
N LEU A 323 -12.17 30.72 25.92
CA LEU A 323 -13.11 29.61 25.84
C LEU A 323 -14.27 29.75 26.84
N ARG A 324 -13.96 30.11 28.11
CA ARG A 324 -14.97 30.29 29.15
C ARG A 324 -15.92 31.43 28.81
N CYS A 325 -15.40 32.58 28.38
CA CYS A 325 -16.22 33.73 27.99
C CYS A 325 -17.11 33.40 26.79
N VAL A 326 -16.57 32.77 25.74
CA VAL A 326 -17.35 32.38 24.55
C VAL A 326 -18.42 31.33 24.88
N ARG A 327 -18.13 30.38 25.78
CA ARG A 327 -19.15 29.42 26.25
C ARG A 327 -20.30 30.09 26.99
N GLN A 328 -20.04 31.19 27.69
CA GLN A 328 -21.07 31.94 28.42
C GLN A 328 -21.92 32.81 27.49
N SER A 329 -21.32 33.40 26.46
CA SER A 329 -22.01 34.35 25.57
C SER A 329 -22.65 33.71 24.34
N TYR A 330 -22.14 32.56 23.87
CA TYR A 330 -22.54 31.97 22.59
C TYR A 330 -23.07 30.54 22.69
N ASN A 331 -22.25 29.58 23.12
CA ASN A 331 -22.65 28.17 23.21
C ASN A 331 -21.97 27.45 24.38
N PRO A 332 -22.71 27.00 25.41
CA PRO A 332 -22.13 26.36 26.59
C PRO A 332 -21.41 25.04 26.30
N ASN A 333 -21.80 24.33 25.23
CA ASN A 333 -21.28 23.01 24.87
C ASN A 333 -20.17 23.06 23.81
N LEU A 334 -19.59 24.24 23.57
CA LEU A 334 -18.55 24.41 22.55
C LEU A 334 -17.27 23.65 22.94
N ALA A 335 -16.76 22.81 22.02
CA ALA A 335 -15.53 22.06 22.24
C ALA A 335 -14.28 22.95 22.11
N GLU A 336 -13.21 22.58 22.80
CA GLU A 336 -11.93 23.31 22.80
C GLU A 336 -11.34 23.44 21.39
N VAL A 337 -11.39 22.35 20.64
CA VAL A 337 -10.92 22.26 19.24
C VAL A 337 -11.61 23.26 18.30
N VAL A 338 -12.85 23.65 18.59
CA VAL A 338 -13.59 24.62 17.78
C VAL A 338 -13.04 26.03 18.03
N ILE A 339 -12.81 26.41 19.29
CA ILE A 339 -12.23 27.71 19.63
C ILE A 339 -10.79 27.81 19.15
N GLN A 340 -10.01 26.73 19.24
CA GLN A 340 -8.65 26.71 18.70
C GLN A 340 -8.64 27.03 17.20
N ARG A 341 -9.52 26.39 16.43
CA ARG A 341 -9.69 26.66 14.99
C ARG A 341 -10.14 28.11 14.70
N VAL A 342 -11.05 28.65 15.52
CA VAL A 342 -11.49 30.05 15.41
C VAL A 342 -10.32 31.02 15.63
N LEU A 343 -9.48 30.75 16.63
CA LEU A 343 -8.29 31.58 16.92
C LEU A 343 -7.27 31.50 15.80
N GLU A 344 -7.01 30.30 15.24
CA GLU A 344 -6.16 30.12 14.06
C GLU A 344 -6.68 30.91 12.85
N LEU A 345 -8.00 30.96 12.66
CA LEU A 345 -8.62 31.72 11.58
C LEU A 345 -8.51 33.24 11.81
N LEU A 346 -8.76 33.72 13.03
CA LEU A 346 -8.60 35.14 13.38
C LEU A 346 -7.13 35.59 13.26
N GLU A 347 -6.17 34.74 13.63
CA GLU A 347 -4.75 35.02 13.47
C GLU A 347 -4.35 35.05 11.99
N SER A 348 -4.86 34.11 11.19
CA SER A 348 -4.67 34.09 9.73
C SER A 348 -5.22 35.34 9.03
N ASN A 349 -6.30 35.92 9.57
CA ASN A 349 -6.91 37.16 9.08
C ASN A 349 -6.23 38.42 9.63
N SER A 350 -5.20 38.29 10.48
CA SER A 350 -4.56 39.41 11.18
C SER A 350 -5.52 40.21 12.09
N ASP A 351 -6.54 39.56 12.66
CA ASP A 351 -7.43 40.16 13.65
C ASP A 351 -6.85 40.05 15.08
N ILE A 352 -6.06 38.99 15.33
CA ILE A 352 -5.38 38.72 16.61
C ILE A 352 -3.94 38.22 16.38
N VAL A 353 -3.13 38.24 17.43
CA VAL A 353 -1.77 37.71 17.46
C VAL A 353 -1.54 36.82 18.68
N SER A 354 -0.83 35.71 18.51
CA SER A 354 -0.31 34.90 19.61
C SER A 354 0.93 35.56 20.23
N THR A 355 0.84 35.95 21.50
CA THR A 355 1.94 36.65 22.22
C THR A 355 2.85 35.67 22.93
N MET A 356 2.29 34.57 23.45
CA MET A 356 2.94 33.46 24.15
C MET A 356 2.13 32.19 23.91
N ASP A 357 2.67 31.03 24.28
CA ASP A 357 1.95 29.76 24.18
C ASP A 357 0.59 29.82 24.91
N GLY A 358 -0.50 29.69 24.16
CA GLY A 358 -1.87 29.79 24.66
C GLY A 358 -2.37 31.20 25.03
N TYR A 359 -1.68 32.27 24.64
CA TYR A 359 -2.10 33.67 24.89
C TYR A 359 -2.32 34.45 23.60
N TYR A 360 -3.44 35.19 23.54
CA TYR A 360 -3.89 35.91 22.36
C TYR A 360 -4.20 37.38 22.68
N MET A 361 -3.83 38.27 21.76
CA MET A 361 -4.11 39.70 21.85
C MET A 361 -4.73 40.17 20.52
N ALA A 362 -5.72 41.07 20.58
CA ALA A 362 -6.25 41.69 19.37
C ALA A 362 -5.29 42.75 18.85
N PHE A 363 -5.23 42.91 17.51
CA PHE A 363 -4.51 44.02 16.88
C PHE A 363 -5.21 45.36 17.08
#